data_AF-A0AAD8F3Y4-F1
#
_entry.id   AF-A0AAD8F3Y4-F1
#
_cell.length_a   1.000
_cell.length_b   1.000
_cell.length_c   1.000
_cell.angle_alpha   90.00
_cell.angle_beta   90.00
_cell.angle_gamma   90.00
#
_symmetry.space_group_name_H-M   'P 1'
#
loop_
_entity.id
_entity.type
_entity.pdbx_description
1 polymer ?
#
loop_
_entity_poly.entity_id
_entity_poly.type
_entity_poly.pdbx_seq_one_letter_code
_entity_poly.pdbx_strand_id
1 'polypeptide(L)'
;MRTQIFSLATGAGPSTQNIGETEDSDTETEGENDIDLLQVLKVPVNLAGKNKYKWSGSVPLRTRIPQRNKVTGQPGNKGEARDISSGILAWSLFFTDDLLNDIVTHTNAEIVVQRRRYANDRQPDSDDDDDDAEEEVRPSFTRNVDIVELKALLGLYYLAGVLNRNGVTTYELFDKDCGVAYFRATMP
;
A
#
# COMPACT_ATOMS: atom_id res chain seq x y z
N MET A 1 -0.14 -53.68 28.79
CA MET A 1 0.79 -54.35 29.74
C MET A 1 1.34 -53.26 30.65
N ARG A 2 0.89 -53.23 31.92
CA ARG A 2 1.70 -53.35 33.16
C ARG A 2 2.91 -52.37 33.18
N THR A 3 3.06 -51.47 34.15
CA THR A 3 2.94 -51.69 35.60
C THR A 3 2.81 -50.34 36.36
N GLN A 4 1.97 -50.31 37.41
CA GLN A 4 1.99 -49.33 38.51
C GLN A 4 2.98 -49.76 39.59
N ILE A 5 3.59 -48.81 40.31
CA ILE A 5 4.00 -48.90 41.74
C ILE A 5 3.99 -47.43 42.27
N PHE A 6 3.04 -46.96 43.12
CA PHE A 6 3.07 -46.85 44.61
C PHE A 6 4.41 -46.32 45.18
N SER A 7 4.52 -45.42 46.18
CA SER A 7 3.68 -45.04 47.33
C SER A 7 4.22 -43.77 48.04
N LEU A 8 3.36 -43.19 48.89
CA LEU A 8 3.39 -42.05 49.83
C LEU A 8 4.56 -41.89 50.83
N ALA A 9 4.80 -40.64 51.30
CA ALA A 9 4.68 -40.14 52.69
C ALA A 9 5.53 -38.84 52.88
N THR A 10 5.02 -37.64 53.18
CA THR A 10 4.48 -37.02 54.43
C THR A 10 5.51 -36.72 55.55
N GLY A 11 5.58 -35.44 55.98
CA GLY A 11 6.17 -34.95 57.27
C GLY A 11 7.20 -33.83 57.09
N ALA A 12 6.89 -32.53 57.25
CA ALA A 12 6.77 -31.72 58.49
C ALA A 12 8.08 -31.60 59.32
N GLY A 13 8.60 -30.37 59.46
CA GLY A 13 9.93 -29.97 60.03
C GLY A 13 10.07 -30.07 61.57
N PRO A 14 10.79 -29.16 62.31
CA PRO A 14 11.60 -27.99 61.92
C PRO A 14 12.96 -27.79 62.69
N SER A 15 13.66 -26.69 62.34
CA SER A 15 14.45 -25.75 63.17
C SER A 15 15.80 -26.12 63.83
N THR A 16 16.82 -25.30 63.50
CA THR A 16 17.93 -24.70 64.30
C THR A 16 19.02 -24.27 63.30
N GLN A 17 19.70 -23.13 63.30
CA GLN A 17 20.01 -22.07 64.26
C GLN A 17 20.33 -20.77 63.50
N ASN A 18 20.23 -19.65 64.22
CA ASN A 18 20.36 -18.27 63.78
C ASN A 18 21.68 -17.69 64.31
N ILE A 19 22.61 -17.27 63.44
CA ILE A 19 23.77 -16.38 63.69
C ILE A 19 24.15 -15.86 62.30
N GLY A 20 24.29 -14.58 61.96
CA GLY A 20 24.37 -13.30 62.64
C GLY A 20 24.96 -12.32 61.61
N GLU A 21 24.96 -11.03 61.95
CA GLU A 21 25.65 -9.93 61.26
C GLU A 21 24.84 -9.15 60.21
N THR A 22 24.49 -7.95 60.69
CA THR A 22 24.00 -6.76 60.02
C THR A 22 25.11 -6.09 59.21
N GLU A 23 24.89 -5.86 57.92
CA GLU A 23 25.53 -4.79 57.18
C GLU A 23 24.46 -4.03 56.41
N ASP A 24 24.25 -2.77 56.81
CA ASP A 24 23.45 -1.79 56.09
C ASP A 24 24.11 -1.51 54.74
N SER A 25 23.41 -1.85 53.65
CA SER A 25 23.75 -1.39 52.32
C SER A 25 22.49 -0.79 51.69
N ASP A 26 22.31 0.51 51.94
CA ASP A 26 21.39 1.37 51.18
C ASP A 26 21.69 1.21 49.68
N THR A 27 20.84 0.45 49.01
CA THR A 27 20.75 0.45 47.55
C THR A 27 19.32 0.83 47.23
N GLU A 28 19.15 2.07 46.77
CA GLU A 28 17.90 2.59 46.22
C GLU A 28 17.51 1.70 45.03
N THR A 29 16.69 0.68 45.29
CA THR A 29 15.94 0.02 44.24
C THR A 29 14.90 1.02 43.74
N GLU A 30 15.20 1.68 42.62
CA GLU A 30 14.18 2.26 41.75
C GLU A 30 13.31 1.12 41.23
N GLY A 31 12.36 0.71 42.07
CA GLY A 31 11.23 -0.08 41.65
C GLY A 31 10.39 0.82 40.77
N GLU A 32 10.59 0.73 39.46
CA GLU A 32 9.51 0.94 38.49
C GLU A 32 8.43 -0.08 38.81
N ASN A 33 7.65 0.21 39.85
CA ASN A 33 6.33 -0.34 40.01
C ASN A 33 5.55 0.24 38.83
N ASP A 34 5.59 -0.45 37.70
CA ASP A 34 4.54 -0.37 36.69
C ASP A 34 3.26 -0.80 37.40
N ILE A 35 2.69 0.13 38.15
CA ILE A 35 1.36 0.04 38.69
C ILE A 35 0.49 -0.12 37.47
N ASP A 36 0.03 -1.35 37.23
CA ASP A 36 -0.99 -1.63 36.24
C ASP A 36 -2.16 -0.69 36.53
N LEU A 37 -2.24 0.41 35.76
CA LEU A 37 -3.16 1.51 36.03
C LEU A 37 -4.62 1.03 36.04
N LEU A 38 -4.86 -0.14 35.42
CA LEU A 38 -6.12 -0.86 35.40
C LEU A 38 -6.48 -1.54 36.74
N GLN A 39 -5.51 -1.80 37.62
CA GLN A 39 -5.75 -2.33 38.96
C GLN A 39 -6.07 -1.21 39.97
N VAL A 40 -5.54 0.00 39.75
CA VAL A 40 -5.78 1.17 40.60
C VAL A 40 -7.06 1.91 40.24
N LEU A 41 -7.40 1.97 38.94
CA LEU A 41 -8.66 2.55 38.49
C LEU A 41 -9.75 1.47 38.47
N LYS A 42 -10.76 1.61 39.35
CA LYS A 42 -12.01 0.84 39.21
C LYS A 42 -12.67 1.21 37.89
N VAL A 43 -12.35 0.50 36.80
CA VAL A 43 -12.97 0.72 35.50
C VAL A 43 -14.45 0.41 35.63
N PRO A 44 -15.35 1.38 35.40
CA PRO A 44 -16.78 1.13 35.50
C PRO A 44 -17.18 0.09 34.47
N VAL A 45 -17.97 -0.90 34.91
CA VAL A 45 -18.41 -2.04 34.07
C VAL A 45 -19.14 -1.57 32.82
N ASN A 46 -19.77 -0.40 32.87
CA ASN A 46 -20.45 0.22 31.74
C ASN A 46 -19.93 1.64 31.54
N LEU A 47 -19.39 1.90 30.35
CA LEU A 47 -18.92 3.20 29.89
C LEU A 47 -19.88 3.67 28.79
N ALA A 48 -20.39 4.89 28.86
CA ALA A 48 -21.28 5.44 27.83
C ALA A 48 -20.55 6.47 26.99
N GLY A 49 -20.51 6.25 25.68
CA GLY A 49 -20.07 7.26 24.72
C GLY A 49 -21.09 8.41 24.60
N LYS A 50 -20.64 9.56 24.10
CA LYS A 50 -21.50 10.74 23.84
C LYS A 50 -22.69 10.41 22.91
N ASN A 51 -22.55 9.38 22.08
CA ASN A 51 -23.58 8.84 21.20
C ASN A 51 -24.53 7.81 21.88
N LYS A 52 -24.54 7.73 23.22
CA LYS A 52 -25.29 6.73 24.02
C LYS A 52 -24.85 5.28 23.79
N TYR A 53 -23.76 5.03 23.04
CA TYR A 53 -23.22 3.70 22.86
C TYR A 53 -22.57 3.21 24.14
N LYS A 54 -22.88 1.98 24.57
CA LYS A 54 -22.38 1.39 25.81
C LYS A 54 -21.20 0.49 25.53
N TRP A 55 -20.04 0.82 26.10
CA TRP A 55 -18.84 0.01 26.12
C TRP A 55 -18.80 -0.78 27.44
N SER A 56 -18.49 -2.06 27.39
CA SER A 56 -18.23 -2.85 28.60
C SER A 56 -16.78 -2.67 29.03
N GLY A 57 -16.56 -2.29 30.28
CA GLY A 57 -15.23 -2.24 30.89
C GLY A 57 -14.73 -3.62 31.35
N SER A 58 -15.60 -4.62 31.40
CA SER A 58 -15.24 -6.00 31.73
C SER A 58 -14.74 -6.76 30.50
N VAL A 59 -13.72 -7.59 30.69
CA VAL A 59 -13.27 -8.55 29.69
C VAL A 59 -14.46 -9.46 29.31
N PRO A 60 -14.80 -9.61 28.02
CA PRO A 60 -15.92 -10.44 27.62
C PRO A 60 -15.66 -11.91 28.00
N LEU A 61 -16.69 -12.58 28.53
CA LEU A 61 -16.64 -14.02 28.78
C LEU A 61 -16.31 -14.74 27.46
N ARG A 62 -15.40 -15.71 27.54
CA ARG A 62 -14.96 -16.52 26.39
C ARG A 62 -16.12 -17.41 25.92
N THR A 63 -16.96 -16.86 25.06
CA THR A 63 -18.16 -17.50 24.49
C THR A 63 -17.90 -17.89 23.04
N ARG A 64 -18.77 -18.75 22.48
CA ARG A 64 -18.70 -19.10 21.06
C ARG A 64 -18.86 -17.84 20.21
N ILE A 65 -17.88 -17.56 19.36
CA ILE A 65 -17.93 -16.44 18.41
C ILE A 65 -19.19 -16.62 17.52
N PRO A 66 -20.08 -15.60 17.42
CA PRO A 66 -21.23 -15.67 16.53
C PRO A 66 -20.82 -15.94 15.08
N GLN A 67 -21.61 -16.71 14.34
CA GLN A 67 -21.28 -17.08 12.95
C GLN A 67 -20.99 -15.87 12.06
N ARG A 68 -21.72 -14.75 12.24
CA ARG A 68 -21.50 -13.48 11.53
C ARG A 68 -20.13 -12.83 11.79
N ASN A 69 -19.49 -13.15 12.92
CA ASN A 69 -18.18 -12.62 13.31
C ASN A 69 -17.06 -13.61 12.98
N LYS A 70 -17.41 -14.79 12.45
CA LYS A 70 -16.43 -15.79 12.08
C LYS A 70 -15.82 -15.40 10.74
N VAL A 71 -14.62 -14.87 10.77
CA VAL A 71 -13.81 -14.66 9.56
C VAL A 71 -13.41 -16.05 9.04
N THR A 72 -14.02 -16.48 7.94
CA THR A 72 -13.88 -17.85 7.40
C THR A 72 -12.72 -18.00 6.42
N GLY A 73 -12.30 -16.92 5.77
CA GLY A 73 -11.17 -16.91 4.85
C GLY A 73 -9.96 -16.23 5.48
N GLN A 74 -8.77 -16.78 5.27
CA GLN A 74 -7.56 -16.03 5.52
C GLN A 74 -7.49 -14.85 4.53
N PRO A 75 -7.14 -13.65 5.00
CA PRO A 75 -6.86 -12.54 4.11
C PRO A 75 -5.65 -12.90 3.25
N GLY A 76 -5.78 -12.81 1.94
CA GLY A 76 -4.73 -13.21 1.01
C GLY A 76 -5.14 -13.06 -0.45
N ASN A 77 -4.16 -13.23 -1.33
CA ASN A 77 -4.35 -13.32 -2.77
C ASN A 77 -5.21 -14.53 -3.15
N LYS A 78 -6.03 -14.38 -4.18
CA LYS A 78 -7.00 -15.38 -4.63
C LYS A 78 -6.86 -15.64 -6.13
N GLY A 79 -7.18 -16.86 -6.55
CA GLY A 79 -7.16 -17.26 -7.96
C GLY A 79 -5.78 -17.10 -8.58
N GLU A 80 -5.72 -16.58 -9.80
CA GLU A 80 -4.48 -16.32 -10.56
C GLU A 80 -3.47 -15.45 -9.81
N ALA A 81 -3.93 -14.57 -8.91
CA ALA A 81 -3.04 -13.74 -8.09
C ALA A 81 -2.27 -14.53 -7.02
N ARG A 82 -2.64 -15.80 -6.77
CA ARG A 82 -2.03 -16.64 -5.73
C ARG A 82 -0.57 -16.98 -6.04
N ASP A 83 -0.32 -17.32 -7.30
CA ASP A 83 0.96 -17.90 -7.74
C ASP A 83 1.93 -16.83 -8.29
N ILE A 84 1.51 -15.57 -8.30
CA ILE A 84 2.31 -14.46 -8.81
C ILE A 84 3.27 -13.94 -7.75
N SER A 85 4.56 -14.08 -8.03
CA SER A 85 5.66 -13.51 -7.23
C SER A 85 6.27 -12.24 -7.83
N SER A 86 5.98 -11.96 -9.11
CA SER A 86 6.56 -10.83 -9.84
C SER A 86 5.63 -9.62 -9.86
N GLY A 87 6.17 -8.45 -9.50
CA GLY A 87 5.41 -7.20 -9.46
C GLY A 87 4.80 -6.81 -10.81
N ILE A 88 5.50 -7.07 -11.92
CA ILE A 88 4.97 -6.76 -13.26
C ILE A 88 3.79 -7.66 -13.64
N LEU A 89 3.84 -8.94 -13.27
CA LEU A 89 2.74 -9.87 -13.51
C LEU A 89 1.53 -9.53 -12.63
N ALA A 90 1.78 -9.09 -11.40
CA ALA A 90 0.72 -8.61 -10.51
C ALA A 90 0.07 -7.34 -11.08
N TRP A 91 0.87 -6.44 -11.67
CA TRP A 91 0.37 -5.24 -12.33
C TRP A 91 -0.54 -5.57 -13.53
N SER A 92 -0.15 -6.55 -14.35
CA SER A 92 -0.95 -7.03 -15.48
C SER A 92 -2.31 -7.64 -15.10
N LEU A 93 -2.51 -8.06 -13.84
CA LEU A 93 -3.83 -8.47 -13.37
C LEU A 93 -4.81 -7.30 -13.21
N PHE A 94 -4.29 -6.11 -12.91
CA PHE A 94 -5.10 -4.90 -12.77
C PHE A 94 -5.29 -4.20 -14.11
N PHE A 95 -4.24 -4.18 -14.94
CA PHE A 95 -4.24 -3.62 -16.28
C PHE A 95 -4.14 -4.74 -17.30
N THR A 96 -5.29 -5.30 -17.66
CA THR A 96 -5.38 -6.36 -18.68
C THR A 96 -5.04 -5.79 -20.06
N ASP A 97 -4.54 -6.65 -20.96
CA ASP A 97 -4.20 -6.21 -22.31
C ASP A 97 -5.42 -5.69 -23.07
N ASP A 98 -6.61 -6.26 -22.85
CA ASP A 98 -7.87 -5.77 -23.42
C ASP A 98 -8.17 -4.33 -23.00
N LEU A 99 -8.02 -4.02 -21.71
CA LEU A 99 -8.20 -2.67 -21.18
C LEU A 99 -7.20 -1.68 -21.81
N LEU A 100 -5.94 -2.10 -21.94
CA LEU A 100 -4.91 -1.26 -22.56
C LEU A 100 -5.21 -1.02 -24.04
N ASN A 101 -5.68 -2.05 -24.76
CA ASN A 101 -6.08 -1.94 -26.16
C ASN A 101 -7.28 -1.01 -26.35
N ASP A 102 -8.27 -1.05 -25.46
CA ASP A 102 -9.42 -0.14 -25.48
C ASP A 102 -8.97 1.32 -25.30
N ILE A 103 -8.06 1.58 -24.35
CA ILE A 103 -7.49 2.92 -24.13
C ILE A 103 -6.75 3.41 -25.39
N VAL A 104 -5.89 2.58 -25.98
CA VAL A 104 -5.14 2.92 -27.20
C VAL A 104 -6.11 3.23 -28.35
N THR A 105 -7.13 2.40 -28.53
CA THR A 105 -8.12 2.57 -29.62
C THR A 105 -8.85 3.90 -29.52
N HIS A 106 -9.37 4.23 -28.34
CA HIS A 106 -10.09 5.49 -28.13
C HIS A 106 -9.17 6.71 -28.16
N THR A 107 -7.95 6.59 -27.62
CA THR A 107 -6.96 7.67 -27.66
C THR A 107 -6.54 7.98 -29.10
N ASN A 108 -6.32 6.95 -29.92
CA ASN A 108 -5.99 7.12 -31.33
C ASN A 108 -7.15 7.73 -32.13
N ALA A 109 -8.38 7.36 -31.82
CA ALA A 109 -9.55 8.01 -32.42
C ALA A 109 -9.59 9.51 -32.10
N GLU A 110 -9.31 9.90 -30.85
CA GLU A 110 -9.26 11.30 -30.45
C GLU A 110 -8.09 12.05 -31.09
N ILE A 111 -6.90 11.43 -31.18
CA ILE A 111 -5.73 12.02 -31.86
C ILE A 111 -6.06 12.37 -33.31
N VAL A 112 -6.80 11.51 -34.02
CA VAL A 112 -7.22 11.79 -35.40
C VAL A 112 -8.12 13.03 -35.46
N VAL A 113 -9.04 13.20 -34.50
CA VAL A 113 -9.91 14.38 -34.41
C VAL A 113 -9.08 15.65 -34.13
N GLN A 114 -8.16 15.59 -33.18
CA GLN A 114 -7.32 16.73 -32.82
C GLN A 114 -6.35 17.10 -33.95
N ARG A 115 -5.81 16.12 -34.67
CA ARG A 115 -4.93 16.36 -35.82
C ARG A 115 -5.62 17.21 -36.90
N ARG A 116 -6.90 16.95 -37.18
CA ARG A 116 -7.69 17.77 -38.12
C ARG A 116 -7.87 19.20 -37.62
N ARG A 117 -8.04 19.41 -36.32
CA ARG A 117 -8.15 20.76 -35.72
C ARG A 117 -6.86 21.54 -35.89
N TYR A 118 -5.72 20.93 -35.56
CA TYR A 118 -4.41 21.57 -35.73
C TYR A 118 -4.07 21.87 -37.20
N ALA A 119 -4.50 21.02 -38.13
CA ALA A 119 -4.35 21.29 -39.57
C ALA A 119 -5.18 22.49 -40.03
N ASN A 120 -6.40 22.66 -39.50
CA ASN A 120 -7.27 23.79 -39.84
C ASN A 120 -6.84 25.11 -39.19
N ASP A 121 -6.27 25.07 -37.98
CA ASP A 121 -5.76 26.25 -37.27
C ASP A 121 -4.43 26.76 -37.85
N ARG A 122 -3.68 25.89 -38.53
CA ARG A 122 -2.45 26.25 -39.23
C ARG A 122 -2.83 26.73 -40.63
N GLN A 123 -2.94 28.04 -40.80
CA GLN A 123 -3.13 28.66 -42.11
C GLN A 123 -2.03 28.15 -43.07
N PRO A 124 -2.37 27.75 -44.31
CA PRO A 124 -1.36 27.32 -45.27
C PRO A 124 -0.53 28.55 -45.69
N ASP A 125 0.60 28.75 -45.03
CA ASP A 125 1.64 29.70 -45.43
C ASP A 125 2.55 29.03 -46.47
N SER A 126 2.00 28.63 -47.63
CA SER A 126 2.80 28.25 -48.81
C SER A 126 1.91 28.13 -50.05
N ASP A 127 2.06 29.08 -50.97
CA ASP A 127 1.56 29.08 -52.35
C ASP A 127 2.39 28.13 -53.25
N ASP A 128 2.83 26.97 -52.75
CA ASP A 128 3.62 26.01 -53.52
C ASP A 128 2.68 24.91 -54.06
N ASP A 129 2.18 25.15 -55.27
CA ASP A 129 1.36 24.27 -56.11
C ASP A 129 2.17 23.04 -56.63
N ASP A 130 2.57 22.12 -55.76
CA ASP A 130 3.12 20.81 -56.15
C ASP A 130 2.12 19.67 -55.84
N ASP A 131 1.40 19.26 -56.87
CA ASP A 131 0.14 18.48 -56.87
C ASP A 131 0.28 16.94 -56.69
N ASP A 132 1.42 16.41 -56.21
CA ASP A 132 1.71 14.95 -56.34
C ASP A 132 2.21 14.21 -55.08
N ALA A 133 2.02 14.74 -53.86
CA ALA A 133 2.25 13.95 -52.65
C ALA A 133 1.20 14.24 -51.56
N GLU A 134 0.21 13.36 -51.44
CA GLU A 134 -0.74 13.26 -50.32
C GLU A 134 -0.08 12.89 -48.98
N GLU A 135 1.17 13.26 -48.76
CA GLU A 135 1.79 13.17 -47.44
C GLU A 135 1.30 14.37 -46.63
N GLU A 136 0.06 14.26 -46.12
CA GLU A 136 -0.47 15.16 -45.10
C GLU A 136 0.67 15.51 -44.13
N VAL A 137 1.08 16.77 -44.06
CA VAL A 137 2.15 17.20 -43.15
C VAL A 137 1.65 16.99 -41.72
N ARG A 138 1.90 15.79 -41.19
CA ARG A 138 1.47 15.38 -39.85
C ARG A 138 2.41 16.04 -38.86
N PRO A 139 1.90 16.89 -37.95
CA PRO A 139 2.74 17.36 -36.87
C PRO A 139 3.27 16.15 -36.09
N SER A 140 4.59 16.08 -35.88
CA SER A 140 5.24 14.93 -35.25
C SER A 140 4.67 14.60 -33.86
N PHE A 141 4.15 15.61 -33.17
CA PHE A 141 3.49 15.50 -31.86
C PHE A 141 2.07 14.92 -31.89
N THR A 142 1.48 14.70 -33.08
CA THR A 142 0.13 14.12 -33.24
C THR A 142 0.16 12.69 -33.75
N ARG A 143 1.25 11.96 -33.56
CA ARG A 143 1.36 10.55 -33.96
C ARG A 143 0.38 9.69 -33.15
N ASN A 144 -0.08 8.59 -33.74
CA ASN A 144 -0.87 7.58 -33.03
C ASN A 144 -0.03 6.94 -31.93
N VAL A 145 -0.67 6.62 -30.81
CA VAL A 145 -0.09 5.97 -29.64
C VAL A 145 -0.04 4.45 -29.83
N ASP A 146 1.10 3.86 -29.46
CA ASP A 146 1.27 2.41 -29.35
C ASP A 146 1.11 1.90 -27.89
N ILE A 147 0.91 0.60 -27.73
CA ILE A 147 0.81 -0.05 -26.41
C ILE A 147 2.10 0.16 -25.61
N VAL A 148 3.26 0.14 -26.28
CA VAL A 148 4.56 0.39 -25.62
C VAL A 148 4.63 1.82 -25.10
N GLU A 149 4.17 2.80 -25.88
CA GLU A 149 4.14 4.21 -25.48
C GLU A 149 3.17 4.45 -24.32
N LEU A 150 2.00 3.80 -24.34
CA LEU A 150 1.05 3.83 -23.22
C LEU A 150 1.66 3.23 -21.94
N LYS A 151 2.32 2.07 -22.04
CA LYS A 151 3.01 1.44 -20.90
C LYS A 151 4.15 2.31 -20.38
N ALA A 152 4.91 2.95 -21.28
CA ALA A 152 5.97 3.88 -20.94
C ALA A 152 5.44 5.12 -20.19
N LEU A 153 4.32 5.69 -20.65
CA LEU A 153 3.64 6.81 -20.00
C LEU A 153 3.18 6.45 -18.57
N LEU A 154 2.55 5.29 -18.38
CA LEU A 154 2.16 4.81 -17.05
C LEU A 154 3.38 4.61 -16.13
N GLY A 155 4.50 4.12 -16.68
CA GLY A 155 5.77 4.04 -15.98
C GLY A 155 6.27 5.40 -15.49
N LEU A 156 6.17 6.45 -16.31
CA LEU A 156 6.53 7.82 -15.92
C LEU A 156 5.62 8.36 -14.81
N TYR A 157 4.32 8.06 -14.85
CA TYR A 157 3.40 8.43 -13.76
C TYR A 157 3.77 7.76 -12.43
N TYR A 158 4.11 6.47 -12.46
CA TYR A 158 4.58 5.79 -11.25
C TYR A 158 5.90 6.37 -10.76
N LEU A 159 6.83 6.68 -11.67
CA LEU A 159 8.11 7.29 -11.32
C LEU A 159 7.92 8.68 -10.70
N ALA A 160 7.02 9.51 -11.25
CA ALA A 160 6.68 10.81 -10.69
C ALA A 160 6.11 10.66 -9.27
N GLY A 161 5.28 9.64 -9.03
CA GLY A 161 4.75 9.33 -7.71
C GLY A 161 5.83 8.89 -6.72
N VAL A 162 6.75 8.02 -7.14
CA VAL A 162 7.88 7.55 -6.31
C VAL A 162 8.83 8.69 -5.95
N LEU A 163 9.09 9.59 -6.90
CA LEU A 163 9.93 10.76 -6.69
C LEU A 163 9.20 11.91 -5.98
N ASN A 164 7.89 11.75 -5.72
CA ASN A 164 7.01 12.77 -5.16
C ASN A 164 7.06 14.11 -5.94
N ARG A 165 7.08 14.03 -7.28
CA ARG A 165 7.16 15.18 -8.19
C ARG A 165 5.85 15.49 -8.92
N ASN A 166 4.73 14.99 -8.42
CA ASN A 166 3.41 15.12 -9.05
C ASN A 166 2.90 16.57 -9.16
N GLY A 167 3.40 17.48 -8.32
CA GLY A 167 3.01 18.90 -8.34
C GLY A 167 3.89 19.78 -9.25
N VAL A 168 4.90 19.21 -9.89
CA VAL A 168 5.84 19.93 -10.74
C VAL A 168 5.28 20.08 -12.15
N THR A 169 5.54 21.22 -12.79
CA THR A 169 5.11 21.43 -14.19
C THR A 169 5.85 20.50 -15.14
N THR A 170 5.22 20.13 -16.26
CA THR A 170 5.86 19.28 -17.27
C THR A 170 7.13 19.91 -17.83
N TYR A 171 7.18 21.24 -17.96
CA TYR A 171 8.39 21.96 -18.39
C TYR A 171 9.58 21.72 -17.47
N GLU A 172 9.38 21.80 -16.16
CA GLU A 172 10.44 21.56 -15.17
C GLU A 172 10.77 20.06 -15.06
N LEU A 173 9.77 19.19 -15.22
CA LEU A 173 9.96 17.73 -15.14
C LEU A 173 10.81 17.19 -16.30
N PHE A 174 10.63 17.74 -17.51
CA PHE A 174 11.35 17.38 -18.74
C PHE A 174 12.51 18.32 -19.06
N ASP A 175 12.85 19.23 -18.13
CA ASP A 175 13.96 20.17 -18.32
C ASP A 175 15.31 19.43 -18.45
N LYS A 176 16.20 19.97 -19.28
CA LYS A 176 17.50 19.35 -19.57
C LYS A 176 18.46 19.48 -18.39
N ASP A 177 18.39 20.60 -17.68
CA ASP A 177 19.37 20.97 -16.67
C ASP A 177 18.90 20.57 -15.26
N CYS A 178 17.61 20.74 -14.96
CA CYS A 178 17.04 20.46 -13.65
C CYS A 178 16.13 19.21 -13.60
N GLY A 179 15.69 18.71 -14.75
CA GLY A 179 14.74 17.59 -14.84
C GLY A 179 15.40 16.23 -14.58
N VAL A 180 14.57 15.25 -14.23
CA VAL A 180 15.05 13.88 -14.00
C VAL A 180 15.22 13.18 -15.35
N ALA A 181 16.44 12.72 -15.63
CA ALA A 181 16.83 12.19 -16.94
C ALA A 181 15.91 11.06 -17.47
N TYR A 182 15.31 10.26 -16.57
CA TYR A 182 14.40 9.18 -16.94
C TYR A 182 13.17 9.64 -17.73
N PHE A 183 12.64 10.84 -17.46
CA PHE A 183 11.45 11.35 -18.16
C PHE A 183 11.76 11.59 -19.64
N ARG A 184 12.80 12.38 -19.90
CA ARG A 184 13.27 12.71 -21.25
C ARG A 184 13.85 11.50 -22.00
N ALA A 185 14.44 10.55 -21.29
CA ALA A 185 14.94 9.32 -21.90
C ALA A 185 13.80 8.39 -22.37
N THR A 186 12.63 8.46 -21.73
CA THR A 186 11.49 7.59 -22.04
C THR A 186 10.58 8.21 -23.09
N MET A 187 10.30 9.51 -23.00
CA MET A 187 9.45 10.23 -23.95
C MET A 187 10.01 11.66 -24.15
N PRO A 188 10.05 12.18 -25.39
CA PRO A 188 10.58 13.50 -25.69
C PRO A 188 9.62 14.65 -25.35
#